data_AF-A0A453F9A7-F1
#
_entry.id   AF-A0A453F9A7-F1
#
_cell.length_a   1.000
_cell.length_b   1.000
_cell.length_c   1.000
_cell.angle_alpha   90.00
_cell.angle_beta   90.00
_cell.angle_gamma   90.00
#
_symmetry.space_group_name_H-M   'P 1'
#
loop_
_entity.id
_entity.type
_entity.pdbx_description
1 polymer ?
#
loop_
_entity_poly.entity_id
_entity_poly.type
_entity_poly.pdbx_seq_one_letter_code
_entity_poly.pdbx_strand_id
1 'polypeptide(L)'
;MGRRSIPTLRKRTERYVISSDIAEYIVSEFDNQKLRLFKMEDVSMGMWVQKFDKTRQPVEYSHDVKFFQAGCFDGYYTAHY
;
A
#
# COMPACT_ATOMS: atom_id res chain seq x y z
N MET A 1 -6.30 31.02 9.72
CA MET A 1 -5.68 30.37 8.55
C MET A 1 -4.57 29.45 9.06
N GLY A 2 -4.94 28.29 9.61
CA GLY A 2 -3.99 27.32 10.16
C GLY A 2 -3.51 26.39 9.06
N ARG A 3 -2.20 26.33 8.82
CA ARG A 3 -1.58 25.44 7.84
C ARG A 3 -1.94 23.99 8.22
N ARG A 4 -2.71 23.30 7.37
CA ARG A 4 -2.93 21.86 7.51
C ARG A 4 -1.58 21.17 7.34
N SER A 5 -1.10 20.54 8.40
CA SER A 5 0.05 19.64 8.36
C SER A 5 -0.28 18.52 7.39
N ILE A 6 0.32 18.54 6.21
CA ILE A 6 0.31 17.42 5.27
C ILE A 6 1.07 16.29 5.98
N PRO A 7 0.48 15.12 6.25
CA PRO A 7 1.21 14.04 6.90
C PRO A 7 2.33 13.57 5.98
N THR A 8 3.56 13.92 6.33
CA THR A 8 4.77 13.42 5.69
C THR A 8 4.87 11.92 5.93
N LEU A 9 5.02 11.17 4.84
CA LEU A 9 5.16 9.73 4.83
C LEU A 9 6.41 9.30 5.63
N ARG A 10 6.24 8.81 6.86
CA ARG A 10 7.31 8.10 7.56
C ARG A 10 7.16 6.61 7.26
N LYS A 11 7.72 6.18 6.13
CA LYS A 11 7.99 4.76 5.84
C LYS A 11 8.83 4.22 7.00
N ARG A 12 8.21 3.49 7.94
CA ARG A 12 8.96 2.81 9.00
C ARG A 12 8.65 1.33 9.12
N THR A 13 7.73 0.80 8.32
CA THR A 13 7.30 -0.61 8.41
C THR A 13 6.98 -1.16 7.03
N GLU A 14 7.56 -2.30 6.72
CA GLU A 14 7.56 -2.99 5.41
C GLU A 14 6.28 -3.81 5.17
N ARG A 15 5.22 -3.57 5.94
CA ARG A 15 4.00 -4.38 5.95
C ARG A 15 2.78 -3.52 5.65
N TYR A 16 1.98 -3.97 4.69
CA TYR A 16 0.73 -3.36 4.30
C TYR A 16 -0.26 -4.47 3.92
N VAL A 17 -1.54 -4.17 4.03
CA VAL A 17 -2.63 -5.02 3.53
C VAL A 17 -3.37 -4.20 2.48
N ILE A 18 -3.71 -4.83 1.36
CA ILE A 18 -4.51 -4.22 0.30
C ILE A 18 -5.89 -4.87 0.28
N SER A 19 -6.88 -4.10 -0.16
CA SER A 19 -8.22 -4.60 -0.44
C SER A 19 -8.24 -5.46 -1.71
N SER A 20 -9.25 -6.32 -1.85
CA SER A 20 -9.35 -7.31 -2.94
C SER A 20 -9.48 -6.65 -4.32
N ASP A 21 -10.15 -5.51 -4.40
CA ASP A 21 -10.29 -4.70 -5.62
C ASP A 21 -8.95 -4.22 -6.20
N ILE A 22 -8.02 -3.80 -5.33
CA ILE A 22 -6.65 -3.43 -5.72
C ILE A 22 -5.90 -4.67 -6.22
N ALA A 23 -6.05 -5.81 -5.53
CA ALA A 23 -5.41 -7.07 -5.92
C ALA A 23 -5.92 -7.56 -7.29
N GLU A 24 -7.23 -7.57 -7.50
CA GLU A 24 -7.87 -7.93 -8.77
C GLU A 24 -7.43 -6.99 -9.90
N TYR A 25 -7.31 -5.69 -9.61
CA TYR A 25 -6.79 -4.73 -10.58
C TYR A 25 -5.36 -5.05 -10.99
N ILE A 26 -4.47 -5.35 -10.03
CA ILE A 26 -3.07 -5.69 -10.31
C ILE A 26 -2.99 -6.94 -11.19
N VAL A 27 -3.76 -7.99 -10.87
CA VAL A 27 -3.84 -9.22 -11.69
C VAL A 27 -4.32 -8.89 -13.10
N SER A 28 -5.39 -8.11 -13.23
CA SER A 28 -5.94 -7.74 -14.55
C SER A 28 -4.95 -6.95 -15.40
N GLU A 29 -4.19 -6.02 -14.81
CA GLU A 29 -3.21 -5.22 -15.54
C GLU A 29 -1.94 -6.02 -15.86
N PHE A 30 -1.60 -7.01 -15.03
CA PHE A 30 -0.53 -7.97 -15.28
C PHE A 30 -0.85 -8.87 -16.47
N ASP A 31 -2.04 -9.48 -16.49
CA ASP A 31 -2.50 -10.35 -17.58
C ASP A 31 -2.56 -9.61 -18.93
N ASN A 32 -2.92 -8.32 -18.89
CA ASN A 32 -2.94 -7.45 -20.05
C ASN A 32 -1.56 -6.88 -20.44
N GLN A 33 -0.48 -7.28 -19.77
CA GLN A 33 0.89 -6.79 -19.98
C GLN A 33 1.02 -5.25 -19.85
N LYS A 34 0.14 -4.62 -19.07
CA LYS A 34 0.12 -3.17 -18.82
C LYS A 34 0.80 -2.77 -17.52
N LEU A 35 1.13 -3.75 -16.68
CA LEU A 35 1.79 -3.55 -15.41
C LEU A 35 3.31 -3.33 -15.60
N ARG A 36 3.84 -2.23 -15.09
CA ARG A 36 5.29 -2.01 -15.03
C ARG A 36 5.85 -2.65 -13.77
N LEU A 37 6.70 -3.65 -13.94
CA LEU A 37 7.42 -4.31 -12.85
C LEU A 37 8.76 -3.61 -12.62
N PHE A 38 9.08 -3.28 -11.37
CA PHE A 38 10.41 -2.83 -10.96
C PHE A 38 11.06 -3.89 -10.07
N LYS A 39 12.40 -3.89 -10.05
CA LYS A 39 13.20 -4.81 -9.22
C LYS A 39 12.84 -4.75 -7.73
N MET A 40 12.37 -3.59 -7.26
CA MET A 40 11.88 -3.43 -5.90
C MET A 40 10.35 -3.56 -5.90
N GLU A 41 9.85 -4.62 -5.26
CA GLU A 41 8.42 -4.92 -5.13
C GLU A 41 7.66 -3.74 -4.51
N ASP A 42 8.14 -3.20 -3.39
CA ASP A 42 7.54 -2.02 -2.72
C ASP A 42 7.40 -0.80 -3.63
N VAL A 43 8.35 -0.60 -4.54
CA VAL A 43 8.31 0.50 -5.50
C VAL A 43 7.21 0.22 -6.53
N SER A 44 7.16 -1.01 -7.02
CA SER A 44 6.13 -1.44 -7.97
C SER A 44 4.74 -1.32 -7.37
N MET A 45 4.55 -1.80 -6.15
CA MET A 45 3.30 -1.75 -5.41
C MET A 45 2.82 -0.31 -5.19
N GLY A 46 3.70 0.60 -4.77
CA GLY A 46 3.36 2.01 -4.66
C GLY A 46 2.91 2.64 -5.99
N MET A 47 3.56 2.27 -7.10
CA MET A 47 3.18 2.74 -8.43
C MET A 47 1.83 2.18 -8.89
N TRP A 48 1.55 0.91 -8.61
CA TRP A 48 0.28 0.28 -9.01
C TRP A 48 -0.91 0.85 -8.23
N VAL A 49 -0.75 1.03 -6.92
CA VAL A 49 -1.77 1.68 -6.08
C VAL A 49 -2.02 3.11 -6.54
N GLN A 50 -0.96 3.87 -6.86
CA GLN A 50 -1.12 5.23 -7.41
C GLN A 50 -1.87 5.24 -8.74
N LYS A 51 -1.65 4.25 -9.61
CA LYS A 51 -2.37 4.14 -10.88
C LYS A 51 -3.84 3.78 -10.65
N PHE A 52 -4.11 2.86 -9.73
CA PHE A 52 -5.47 2.47 -9.35
C PHE A 52 -6.27 3.67 -8.81
N ASP A 53 -5.68 4.42 -7.88
CA ASP A 53 -6.25 5.64 -7.29
C ASP A 53 -6.74 6.64 -8.35
N LYS A 54 -5.96 6.80 -9.43
CA LYS A 54 -6.25 7.73 -10.53
C LYS A 54 -7.22 7.20 -11.58
N THR A 55 -7.28 5.88 -11.77
CA THR A 55 -7.93 5.28 -12.95
C THR A 55 -9.20 4.50 -12.62
N ARG A 56 -9.36 4.06 -11.37
CA ARG A 56 -10.50 3.23 -10.95
C ARG A 56 -11.30 3.94 -9.87
N GLN A 57 -10.70 4.10 -8.69
CA GLN A 57 -11.38 4.66 -7.52
C GLN A 57 -10.35 5.24 -6.53
N PRO A 58 -10.73 6.26 -5.74
CA PRO A 58 -9.86 6.81 -4.71
C PRO A 58 -9.44 5.75 -3.68
N VAL A 59 -8.16 5.74 -3.32
CA VAL A 59 -7.60 4.85 -2.30
C VAL A 59 -7.54 5.57 -0.95
N GLU A 60 -8.15 4.95 0.05
CA GLU A 60 -8.03 5.40 1.43
C GLU A 60 -6.86 4.69 2.13
N TYR A 61 -6.03 5.46 2.82
CA TYR A 61 -4.89 4.94 3.57
C TYR A 61 -5.20 4.98 5.06
N SER A 62 -5.35 3.80 5.66
CA SER A 62 -5.48 3.65 7.12
C SER A 62 -4.19 3.13 7.73
N HIS A 63 -3.83 3.69 8.89
CA HIS A 63 -2.65 3.27 9.65
C HIS A 63 -3.14 2.64 10.94
N ASP A 64 -2.82 1.37 11.14
CA ASP A 64 -3.06 0.67 12.40
C ASP A 64 -1.71 0.24 12.99
N VAL A 65 -1.54 0.53 14.27
CA VAL A 65 -0.36 0.13 15.04
C VAL A 65 -0.11 -1.36 14.95
N LYS A 66 -1.15 -2.19 14.79
CA LYS A 66 -1.07 -3.65 14.63
C LYS A 66 -0.24 -4.13 13.43
N PHE A 67 0.09 -3.26 12.48
CA PHE A 67 0.97 -3.57 11.35
C PHE A 67 2.39 -3.02 11.54
N PHE A 68 2.76 -2.58 12.74
CA PHE A 68 4.06 -1.98 13.05
C PHE A 68 5.18 -3.01 13.33
N GLN A 69 6.30 -2.99 12.59
CA GLN A 69 7.39 -3.98 12.63
C GLN A 69 8.13 -4.13 13.98
N ALA A 70 7.88 -3.26 14.97
CA ALA A 70 8.45 -3.43 16.31
C ALA A 70 7.73 -4.46 17.20
N GLY A 71 6.63 -5.08 16.71
CA GLY A 71 6.23 -6.46 17.01
C GLY A 71 6.13 -6.91 18.48
N CYS A 72 5.85 -6.03 19.43
CA CYS A 72 5.79 -6.42 20.85
C CYS A 72 4.63 -5.73 21.57
N PHE A 73 3.41 -6.05 21.17
CA PHE A 73 2.18 -5.69 21.90
C PHE A 73 1.07 -6.67 21.55
N ASP A 74 0.09 -6.78 22.45
CA ASP A 74 -1.03 -7.71 22.31
C ASP A 74 -1.89 -7.38 21.07
N GLY A 75 -2.33 -8.41 20.35
CA GLY A 75 -3.10 -8.27 19.11
C GLY A 75 -2.30 -7.82 17.87
N TYR A 76 -0.97 -7.95 17.87
CA TYR A 76 -0.10 -7.66 16.72
C TYR A 76 -0.32 -8.67 15.56
N TYR A 77 -0.37 -8.17 14.31
CA TYR A 77 -0.44 -9.02 13.13
C TYR A 77 0.94 -9.17 12.48
N THR A 78 1.40 -10.42 12.36
CA THR A 78 2.61 -10.75 11.60
C THR A 78 2.21 -11.21 10.21
N ALA A 79 2.60 -10.43 9.19
CA ALA A 79 2.60 -10.87 7.81
C ALA A 79 4.03 -11.29 7.43
N HIS A 80 4.19 -12.51 6.94
CA HIS A 80 5.44 -12.99 6.37
C HIS A 80 5.20 -13.18 4.87
N TYR A 81 6.05 -12.56 4.05
CA TYR A 81 6.07 -12.75 2.60
C TYR A 81 6.78 -14.07 2.23
#